data_AF-A0A944N932-F1
#
_entry.id   AF-A0A944N932-F1
#
_cell.length_a   1.000
_cell.length_b   1.000
_cell.length_c   1.000
_cell.angle_alpha   90.00
_cell.angle_beta   90.00
_cell.angle_gamma   90.00
#
_symmetry.space_group_name_H-M   'P 1'
#
loop_
_entity.id
_entity.type
_entity.pdbx_description
1 polymer ?
#
loop_
_entity_poly.entity_id
_entity_poly.type
_entity_poly.pdbx_seq_one_letter_code
_entity_poly.pdbx_strand_id
1 'polypeptide(L)' 'MRSCKEIAQLLVPGQKLSLMQRVEIKMHLLFCKCCGNQQKQLEIIGRALQRYDQQFKNDSKQSERCQELTETIIKKIIS' A
#
# COMPACT_ATOMS: atom_id res chain seq x y z
N MET A 1 26.61 -11.18 -8.21
CA MET A 1 25.28 -10.63 -8.52
C MET A 1 24.25 -11.66 -8.09
N ARG A 2 23.32 -11.29 -7.21
CA ARG A 2 22.10 -12.09 -6.99
C ARG A 2 21.37 -12.34 -8.30
N SER A 3 20.76 -13.52 -8.39
CA SER A 3 19.86 -13.91 -9.46
C SER A 3 18.59 -13.05 -9.47
N CYS A 4 17.89 -13.00 -10.61
CA CYS A 4 16.62 -12.29 -10.71
C CYS A 4 15.59 -12.78 -9.68
N LYS A 5 15.61 -14.07 -9.33
CA LYS A 5 14.74 -14.67 -8.31
C LYS A 5 15.01 -14.10 -6.92
N GLU A 6 16.28 -13.97 -6.55
CA GLU A 6 16.68 -13.40 -5.26
C GLU A 6 16.37 -11.91 -5.20
N ILE A 7 16.60 -11.17 -6.29
CA ILE A 7 16.23 -9.74 -6.38
C ILE A 7 14.71 -9.56 -6.28
N ALA A 8 13.93 -10.41 -6.96
CA ALA A 8 12.48 -10.41 -6.90
C ALA A 8 11.94 -10.59 -5.46
N GLN A 9 12.60 -11.42 -4.65
CA GLN A 9 12.24 -11.60 -3.24
C GLN A 9 12.55 -10.35 -2.39
N LEU A 10 13.63 -9.65 -2.71
CA LEU A 10 14.00 -8.40 -2.02
C LEU A 10 13.12 -7.21 -2.44
N LEU A 11 12.49 -7.26 -3.61
CA LEU A 11 11.56 -6.23 -4.09
C LEU A 11 10.21 -6.24 -3.37
N VAL A 12 9.89 -7.30 -2.63
CA VAL A 12 8.62 -7.41 -1.88
C VAL A 12 8.58 -6.33 -0.78
N PRO A 13 7.52 -5.50 -0.72
CA PRO A 13 7.36 -4.48 0.32
C PRO A 13 7.40 -5.06 1.74
N GLY A 14 7.97 -4.32 2.69
CA GLY A 14 8.04 -4.72 4.11
C GLY A 14 9.31 -5.48 4.53
N GLN A 15 10.18 -5.82 3.58
CA GLN A 15 11.50 -6.40 3.85
C GLN A 15 12.42 -5.38 4.53
N LYS A 16 13.16 -5.81 5.57
CA LYS A 16 14.26 -5.02 6.15
C LYS A 16 15.52 -5.23 5.32
N LEU A 17 15.82 -4.28 4.44
CA LEU A 17 17.00 -4.33 3.58
C LEU A 17 18.19 -3.61 4.21
N SER A 18 19.35 -4.26 4.19
CA SER A 18 20.64 -3.63 4.49
C SER A 18 21.02 -2.61 3.42
N LEU A 19 21.91 -1.67 3.75
CA LEU A 19 22.36 -0.65 2.80
C LEU A 19 22.97 -1.27 1.53
N MET A 20 23.73 -2.36 1.70
CA MET A 20 24.33 -3.10 0.59
C MET A 20 23.28 -3.77 -0.29
N GLN A 21 22.22 -4.35 0.29
CA GLN A 21 21.12 -4.93 -0.48
C GLN A 21 20.38 -3.86 -1.29
N ARG A 22 20.20 -2.66 -0.75
CA ARG A 22 19.57 -1.55 -1.49
C ARG A 22 20.40 -1.14 -2.71
N VAL A 23 21.72 -1.05 -2.56
CA VAL A 23 22.64 -0.74 -3.67
C VAL A 23 22.63 -1.86 -4.71
N GLU A 24 22.69 -3.12 -4.27
CA GLU A 24 22.66 -4.28 -5.16
C GLU A 24 21.37 -4.32 -6.00
N ILE A 25 20.21 -4.08 -5.38
CA ILE A 25 18.92 -4.02 -6.08
C ILE A 25 18.92 -2.90 -7.12
N LYS A 26 19.36 -1.69 -6.74
CA LYS A 26 19.44 -0.55 -7.68
C LYS A 26 20.31 -0.89 -8.89
N MET A 27 21.48 -1.48 -8.66
CA MET A 27 22.35 -1.90 -9.75
C MET A 27 21.67 -2.95 -10.63
N HIS A 28 21.05 -3.98 -10.04
CA HIS A 28 20.37 -5.01 -10.81
C HIS A 28 19.23 -4.45 -11.68
N LEU A 29 18.43 -3.52 -11.14
CA LEU A 29 17.32 -2.89 -11.86
C LEU A 29 17.78 -2.03 -13.06
N LEU A 30 18.98 -1.46 -13.00
CA LEU A 30 19.56 -0.70 -14.11
C LEU A 30 19.86 -1.59 -15.33
N PHE A 31 20.25 -2.85 -15.09
CA PHE A 31 20.64 -3.78 -16.16
C PHE A 31 19.54 -4.80 -16.52
N CYS A 32 18.61 -5.08 -15.59
CA CYS A 32 17.58 -6.09 -15.77
C CYS A 32 16.19 -5.46 -15.96
N LYS A 33 15.72 -5.45 -17.21
CA LYS A 33 14.37 -4.98 -17.57
C LYS A 33 13.26 -5.77 -16.87
N CYS A 34 13.46 -7.07 -16.67
CA CYS A 34 12.47 -7.95 -16.02
C CYS A 34 12.20 -7.50 -14.57
N CYS A 35 13.25 -7.38 -13.76
CA CYS A 35 13.13 -6.92 -12.39
C CYS A 35 12.65 -5.46 -12.32
N GLY A 36 13.06 -4.61 -13.27
CA GLY A 36 12.54 -3.24 -13.39
C GLY A 36 11.02 -3.19 -13.63
N ASN A 37 10.50 -4.09 -14.48
CA ASN A 37 9.06 -4.20 -14.73
C ASN A 37 8.31 -4.73 -13.50
N GLN A 38 8.87 -5.73 -12.82
CA GLN A 38 8.29 -6.27 -11.60
C GLN A 38 8.20 -5.20 -10.49
N GLN A 39 9.24 -4.39 -10.31
CA GLN A 39 9.22 -3.26 -9.37
C GLN A 39 8.04 -2.31 -9.67
N LYS A 40 7.89 -1.91 -10.94
CA LYS A 40 6.78 -1.03 -11.36
C LYS A 40 5.41 -1.67 -11.08
N GLN A 41 5.24 -2.96 -11.33
CA GLN A 41 4.00 -3.69 -11.02
C GLN A 41 3.70 -3.66 -9.52
N LEU A 42 4.69 -3.93 -8.67
CA LEU A 42 4.53 -3.88 -7.22
C LEU A 42 4.18 -2.47 -6.72
N GLU A 43 4.76 -1.42 -7.30
CA GLU A 43 4.39 -0.03 -6.99
C GLU A 43 2.95 0.32 -7.40
N ILE A 44 2.46 -0.23 -8.51
CA ILE A 44 1.05 -0.05 -8.93
C ILE A 44 0.11 -0.74 -7.94
N ILE A 45 0.40 -2.01 -7.59
CA ILE A 45 -0.40 -2.78 -6.63
C ILE A 45 -0.40 -2.08 -5.26
N GLY A 46 0.76 -1.65 -4.78
CA GLY A 46 0.89 -0.93 -3.51
C GLY A 46 0.04 0.35 -3.47
N ARG A 47 0.06 1.14 -4.55
CA ARG A 47 -0.80 2.34 -4.67
C ARG A 47 -2.29 2.01 -4.71
N ALA A 48 -2.68 0.93 -5.37
CA ALA A 48 -4.08 0.49 -5.40
C ALA A 48 -4.55 0.08 -3.99
N LEU A 49 -3.75 -0.70 -3.27
CA LEU A 49 -4.04 -1.12 -1.90
C LEU A 49 -4.14 0.09 -0.94
N GLN A 50 -3.25 1.07 -1.07
CA GLN A 50 -3.31 2.30 -0.27
C GLN A 50 -4.61 3.09 -0.51
N ARG A 51 -5.05 3.20 -1.77
CA ARG A 51 -6.32 3.87 -2.09
C ARG A 51 -7.52 3.10 -1.54
N TYR A 52 -7.50 1.78 -1.63
CA TYR A 52 -8.55 0.92 -1.08
C TYR A 52 -8.66 1.07 0.44
N ASP A 53 -7.52 1.05 1.16
CA ASP A 53 -7.48 1.28 2.61
C ASP A 53 -8.02 2.68 3.00
N GLN A 54 -7.67 3.71 2.22
CA GLN A 54 -8.19 5.06 2.43
C GLN A 54 -9.71 5.15 2.21
N GLN A 55 -10.23 4.52 1.16
CA GLN A 55 -11.67 4.46 0.90
C GLN A 55 -12.40 3.74 2.04
N PHE A 56 -11.91 2.57 2.46
CA PHE A 56 -12.50 1.82 3.55
C PHE A 56 -12.56 2.63 4.87
N LYS A 57 -11.49 3.38 5.18
CA LYS A 57 -11.45 4.27 6.35
C LYS A 57 -12.44 5.43 6.24
N ASN A 58 -12.63 5.98 5.05
CA ASN A 58 -13.58 7.07 4.83
C ASN A 58 -15.03 6.58 4.93
N ASP A 59 -15.34 5.42 4.34
CA ASP A 59 -16.66 4.80 4.41
C ASP A 59 -17.03 4.46 5.86
N SER A 60 -16.07 3.96 6.64
CA SER A 60 -16.24 3.68 8.06
C SER A 60 -16.56 4.95 8.86
N LYS A 61 -15.78 6.03 8.65
CA LYS A 61 -16.04 7.34 9.29
C LYS A 61 -17.36 7.95 8.89
N GLN A 62 -17.77 7.78 7.64
CA GLN A 62 -19.04 8.29 7.14
C GLN A 62 -20.22 7.52 7.76
N SER A 63 -20.09 6.21 7.92
CA SER A 63 -21.06 5.38 8.64
C SER A 63 -21.23 5.81 10.10
N GLU A 64 -20.12 5.99 10.83
CA GLU A 64 -20.13 6.49 12.22
C GLU A 64 -20.82 7.85 12.33
N ARG A 65 -20.46 8.79 11.44
CA ARG A 65 -21.05 10.13 11.44
C ARG A 65 -22.56 10.12 11.13
N CYS A 66 -23.02 9.24 10.24
CA CYS A 66 -24.45 9.07 9.95
C CYS A 66 -25.20 8.53 11.17
N GLN A 67 -24.59 7.64 11.96
CA GLN A 67 -25.18 7.12 13.20
C GLN A 67 -25.33 8.24 14.24
N GLU A 68 -24.28 9.02 14.49
CA GLU A 68 -24.32 10.15 15.44
C GLU A 68 -25.38 11.20 15.07
N LEU A 69 -25.50 11.54 13.78
CA LEU A 69 -26.53 12.46 13.29
C LEU A 69 -27.93 11.90 13.51
N THR A 70 -28.13 10.60 13.26
CA THR A 70 -29.41 9.92 13.46
C THR A 70 -29.82 9.95 14.93
N GLU A 71 -28.89 9.63 15.85
CA GLU A 71 -29.15 9.70 17.28
C GLU A 71 -29.50 11.12 17.75
N THR A 72 -28.82 12.13 17.20
CA THR A 72 -29.07 13.53 17.53
C THR A 72 -30.46 13.99 17.07
N ILE A 73 -30.87 13.59 15.87
CA ILE A 73 -32.20 13.91 15.33
C ILE A 73 -33.28 13.22 16.18
N ILE A 74 -33.12 11.94 16.50
CA ILE A 74 -34.06 11.20 17.35
C ILE A 74 -34.23 11.89 18.71
N LYS A 75 -33.14 12.28 19.36
CA LYS A 75 -33.19 13.02 20.64
C LYS A 75 -33.98 14.33 20.53
N LYS A 76 -33.84 15.06 19.43
CA LYS A 76 -34.56 16.33 19.18
C LYS A 76 -36.03 16.17 18.81
N ILE A 77 -36.43 15.01 18.28
CA ILE A 77 -37.83 14.73 17.92
C ILE A 77 -38.61 14.22 19.13
N ILE A 78 -37.95 13.44 20.00
CA ILE A 78 -38.57 12.83 21.19
C ILE A 78 -38.61 13.82 22.38
N SER A 79 -37.71 14.81 22.39
CA SER A 79 -37.67 15.89 23.39
C SER A 79 -38.54 17.08 23.00
#